data_AF-A0A356DZG9-F1
#
_entry.id   AF-A0A356DZG9-F1
#
_cell.length_a   1.000
_cell.length_b   1.000
_cell.length_c   1.000
_cell.angle_alpha   90.00
_cell.angle_beta   90.00
_cell.angle_gamma   90.00
#
_symmetry.space_group_name_H-M   'P 1'
#
loop_
_entity.id
_entity.type
_entity.pdbx_description
1 polymer ?
#
loop_
_entity_poly.entity_id
_entity_poly.type
_entity_poly.pdbx_seq_one_letter_code
_entity_poly.pdbx_strand_id
1 'polypeptide(L)' 'MLVNERYSHLFTNQKVRGLIRIKNLQNNRSLLVGSEDIATDIQRIRFSLDLGTYENDALQQEYESIGLELFSIDAY' A
#
# COMPACT_ATOMS: atom_id res chain seq x y z
N MET A 1 10.10 0.67 -23.94
CA MET A 1 10.18 -0.33 -22.84
C MET A 1 8.89 -0.22 -22.06
N LEU A 2 8.04 -1.24 -22.16
CA LEU A 2 6.63 -1.19 -21.78
C LEU A 2 6.48 -1.20 -20.26
N VAL A 3 5.83 -0.16 -19.72
CA VAL A 3 5.42 -0.03 -18.30
C VAL A 3 4.41 -1.13 -17.89
N ASN A 4 3.91 -1.90 -18.86
CA ASN A 4 2.82 -2.86 -18.72
C ASN A 4 3.16 -4.19 -18.04
N GLU A 5 4.43 -4.57 -17.91
CA GLU A 5 4.78 -5.85 -17.28
C GLU A 5 4.75 -5.83 -15.75
N ARG A 6 4.85 -4.64 -15.13
CA ARG A 6 4.95 -4.52 -13.67
C ARG A 6 3.62 -4.62 -12.91
N TYR A 7 2.48 -4.51 -13.60
CA TYR A 7 1.16 -4.38 -12.96
C TYR A 7 0.14 -5.39 -13.48
N SER A 8 0.56 -6.41 -14.21
CA SER A 8 -0.33 -7.45 -14.74
C SER A 8 -1.17 -8.12 -13.66
N HIS A 9 -0.65 -8.25 -12.44
CA HIS A 9 -1.38 -8.82 -11.29
C HIS A 9 -2.50 -7.93 -10.73
N LEU A 10 -2.55 -6.63 -11.05
CA LEU A 10 -3.65 -5.74 -10.64
C LEU A 10 -4.95 -6.00 -11.44
N PHE A 11 -4.86 -6.70 -12.58
CA PHE A 11 -5.99 -6.99 -13.47
C PHE A 11 -6.31 -8.48 -13.60
N THR A 12 -5.57 -9.34 -12.89
CA THR A 12 -5.83 -10.78 -12.83
C THR A 12 -6.49 -11.10 -11.49
N ASN A 13 -7.56 -11.90 -11.50
CA ASN A 13 -8.21 -12.42 -10.29
C ASN A 13 -7.36 -13.49 -9.56
N GLN A 14 -6.04 -13.42 -9.73
CA GLN A 14 -5.06 -14.38 -9.25
C GLN A 14 -4.50 -13.86 -7.93
N LYS A 15 -4.68 -14.64 -6.86
CA LYS A 15 -4.15 -14.28 -5.54
C LYS A 15 -2.63 -14.36 -5.58
N VAL A 16 -1.99 -13.19 -5.61
CA VAL A 16 -0.54 -13.07 -5.57
C VAL A 16 -0.12 -12.79 -4.13
N ARG A 17 0.71 -13.68 -3.59
CA ARG A 17 1.35 -13.52 -2.29
C ARG A 17 2.64 -12.71 -2.44
N GLY A 18 3.01 -11.97 -1.40
CA GLY A 18 4.27 -11.25 -1.38
C GLY A 18 4.30 -10.16 -0.32
N LEU A 19 5.07 -9.10 -0.60
CA LEU A 19 5.21 -7.95 0.29
C LEU A 19 4.54 -6.73 -0.32
N ILE A 20 3.83 -5.99 0.51
CA ILE A 20 3.31 -4.65 0.20
C ILE A 20 4.25 -3.65 0.86
N ARG A 21 4.61 -2.61 0.13
CA ARG A 21 5.35 -1.45 0.66
C ARG A 21 4.43 -0.26 0.76
N ILE A 22 4.32 0.27 1.97
CA ILE A 22 3.71 1.57 2.25
C ILE A 22 4.84 2.55 2.48
N LYS A 23 5.01 3.53 1.60
CA LYS A 23 6.13 4.48 1.63
C LYS A 23 5.62 5.91 1.79
N ASN A 24 6.13 6.61 2.78
CA ASN A 24 5.99 8.06 2.91
C ASN A 24 6.98 8.73 1.94
N LEU A 25 6.47 9.52 1.00
CA LEU A 25 7.27 10.14 -0.06
C LEU A 25 8.07 11.35 0.43
N GLN A 26 7.73 11.94 1.57
CA GLN A 26 8.46 13.09 2.13
C GLN A 26 9.73 12.68 2.86
N ASN A 27 9.67 11.62 3.66
CA ASN A 27 10.77 11.20 4.54
C ASN A 27 11.40 9.87 4.13
N ASN A 28 10.92 9.24 3.05
CA ASN A 28 11.34 7.93 2.55
C ASN A 28 11.15 6.75 3.52
N ARG A 29 10.49 6.94 4.67
CA ARG A 29 10.16 5.84 5.58
C ARG A 29 9.20 4.88 4.89
N SER A 30 9.39 3.59 5.15
CA SER A 30 8.61 2.53 4.54
C SER A 30 8.20 1.50 5.57
N LEU A 31 6.95 1.07 5.53
CA LEU A 31 6.44 -0.11 6.22
C LEU A 31 6.29 -1.24 5.19
N LEU A 32 6.80 -2.43 5.54
CA LEU A 32 6.63 -3.64 4.74
C LEU A 32 5.62 -4.55 5.42
N VAL A 33 4.62 -5.00 4.68
CA VAL A 33 3.52 -5.84 5.17
C VAL A 33 3.46 -7.10 4.33
N GLY A 34 3.42 -8.27 4.97
CA GLY A 34 3.19 -9.54 4.29
C GLY A 34 1.74 -9.66 3.84
N SER A 35 1.54 -10.21 2.64
CA SER A 35 0.22 -10.28 2.00
C SER A 35 0.04 -11.61 1.29
N GLU A 36 -1.15 -12.17 1.42
CA GLU A 36 -1.55 -13.39 0.73
C GLU A 36 -2.33 -13.08 -0.57
N ASP A 37 -2.88 -11.87 -0.66
CA ASP A 37 -3.59 -11.33 -1.81
C ASP A 37 -3.28 -9.84 -1.94
N ILE A 38 -2.18 -9.51 -2.63
CA ILE A 38 -1.65 -8.14 -2.72
C ILE A 38 -2.69 -7.14 -3.21
N ALA A 39 -3.47 -7.48 -4.24
CA ALA A 39 -4.44 -6.56 -4.82
C ALA A 39 -5.55 -6.21 -3.81
N THR A 40 -6.11 -7.22 -3.15
CA THR A 40 -7.14 -7.05 -2.13
C THR A 40 -6.59 -6.34 -0.89
N ASP A 41 -5.41 -6.73 -0.42
CA ASP A 41 -4.81 -6.17 0.78
C ASP A 41 -4.38 -4.71 0.59
N ILE A 42 -3.88 -4.31 -0.58
CA ILE A 42 -3.62 -2.89 -0.90
C ILE A 42 -4.89 -2.06 -0.79
N GLN A 43 -6.02 -2.53 -1.34
CA GLN A 43 -7.30 -1.83 -1.25
C GLN A 43 -7.78 -1.72 0.20
N ARG A 44 -7.69 -2.82 0.96
CA ARG A 44 -8.05 -2.83 2.39
C ARG A 44 -7.20 -1.85 3.20
N ILE A 45 -5.89 -1.81 2.97
CA ILE A 45 -4.96 -0.91 3.65
C ILE A 45 -5.35 0.54 3.36
N ARG A 46 -5.52 0.91 2.08
CA ARG A 46 -5.95 2.27 1.69
C ARG A 46 -7.24 2.67 2.39
N PHE A 47 -8.25 1.82 2.32
CA PHE A 47 -9.54 2.07 2.96
C PHE A 47 -9.43 2.21 4.48
N SER A 48 -8.60 1.40 5.13
CA SER A 48 -8.42 1.46 6.59
C SER A 48 -7.71 2.75 7.02
N LEU A 49 -6.71 3.19 6.24
CA LEU A 49 -6.02 4.46 6.45
C LEU A 49 -6.95 5.65 6.25
N ASP A 50 -7.77 5.63 5.20
CA ASP A 50 -8.79 6.66 4.92
C ASP A 50 -9.83 6.77 6.03
N LEU A 51 -10.17 5.65 6.68
CA LEU A 51 -11.15 5.62 7.77
C LEU A 51 -10.56 5.89 9.16
N GLY A 52 -9.24 6.04 9.32
CA GLY A 52 -8.67 6.23 10.65
C GLY A 52 -8.55 4.93 11.48
N THR A 53 -8.56 3.77 10.82
CA THR A 53 -8.70 2.46 11.48
C THR A 53 -7.54 1.50 11.23
N TYR A 54 -6.46 1.99 10.61
CA TYR A 54 -5.29 1.16 10.36
C TYR A 54 -4.55 0.84 11.66
N GLU A 55 -4.11 -0.42 11.81
CA GLU A 55 -3.53 -0.96 13.05
C GLU A 55 -2.20 -0.32 13.49
N ASN A 56 -1.51 0.35 12.58
CA ASN A 56 -0.24 1.00 12.88
C ASN A 56 -0.48 2.48 13.21
N ASP A 57 -0.52 2.80 14.51
CA ASP A 57 -0.78 4.16 15.01
C ASP A 57 0.18 5.20 14.44
N ALA A 58 1.48 4.88 14.34
CA ALA A 58 2.49 5.82 13.84
C ALA A 58 2.24 6.15 12.36
N LEU A 59 1.94 5.13 11.54
CA LEU A 59 1.57 5.33 10.16
C LEU A 59 0.25 6.07 10.03
N GLN A 60 -0.77 5.75 10.84
CA GLN A 60 -2.07 6.41 10.82
C GLN A 60 -1.96 7.90 11.17
N GLN A 61 -1.19 8.24 12.19
CA GLN A 61 -0.92 9.62 12.57
C GLN A 61 -0.14 10.38 11.50
N GLU A 62 0.91 9.77 10.92
CA GLU A 62 1.60 10.36 9.78
C GLU A 62 0.61 10.57 8.63
N TYR A 63 -0.21 9.56 8.32
CA TYR A 63 -1.20 9.59 7.25
C TYR A 63 -2.22 10.72 7.38
N GLU A 64 -2.81 10.90 8.57
CA GLU A 64 -3.78 11.97 8.86
C GLU A 64 -3.14 13.36 8.80
N SER A 65 -1.85 13.48 9.13
CA SER A 65 -1.16 14.76 9.17
C SER A 65 -0.78 15.31 7.80
N ILE A 66 -0.47 14.45 6.83
CA ILE A 66 0.08 14.86 5.51
C ILE A 66 -0.80 14.45 4.33
N GLY A 67 -1.75 13.52 4.51
CA GLY A 67 -2.71 13.10 3.48
C GLY A 67 -2.20 12.03 2.51
N LEU A 68 -3.15 11.31 1.89
CA LEU A 68 -2.94 10.16 0.99
C LEU A 68 -1.96 10.46 -0.16
N GLU A 69 -2.02 11.67 -0.72
CA GLU A 69 -1.23 12.07 -1.90
C GLU A 69 0.29 12.01 -1.70
N LEU A 70 0.75 11.93 -0.45
CA LEU A 70 2.15 11.83 -0.08
C LEU A 70 2.58 10.41 0.32
N PHE A 71 1.73 9.41 0.08
CA PHE A 71 2.03 8.00 0.28
C PHE A 71 1.94 7.19 -1.02
N SER A 72 2.84 6.20 -1.14
CA SER A 72 2.79 5.15 -2.16
C SER A 72 2.52 3.82 -1.47
N ILE A 73 1.53 3.08 -1.97
CA ILE A 73 1.15 1.75 -1.47
C ILE A 73 1.11 0.83 -2.68
N ASP A 74 2.14 -0.01 -2.80
CA ASP A 74 2.42 -0.83 -3.98
C ASP A 74 3.01 -2.18 -3.57
N ALA A 75 2.97 -3.16 -4.49
CA ALA A 75 3.75 -4.39 -4.37
C ALA A 75 5.26 -4.06 -4.32
N TYR A 76 6.01 -4.72 -3.42
CA TYR A 76 7.45 -4.51 -3.27
C TYR A 76 8.27 -5.19 -4.37
#